data_AF-A0A5C8FT08-F1
#
_entry.id   AF-A0A5C8FT08-F1
#
_cell.length_a   1.000
_cell.length_b   1.000
_cell.length_c   1.000
_cell.angle_alpha   90.00
_cell.angle_beta   90.00
_cell.angle_gamma   90.00
#
_symmetry.space_group_name_H-M   'P 1'
#
loop_
_entity.id
_entity.type
_entity.pdbx_description
1 polymer ?
#
loop_
_entity_poly.entity_id
_entity_poly.type
_entity_poly.pdbx_seq_one_letter_code
_entity_poly.pdbx_strand_id
1 'polypeptide(L)'
;MPHGVLDRGESEGLIRQRIIENNLIDTIIGLPPNLFYGTSIPTCLIILKNNKKNKDIFFIDASEEYDKGKRQNKLREEDISKILTAYRKRKDILKYCRAVSFEEIKANNYN
;
A
#
# COMPACT_ATOMS: atom_id res chain seq x y z
N MET A 1 5.73 6.17 -3.39
CA MET A 1 7.10 5.67 -3.68
C MET A 1 7.03 4.61 -4.78
N PRO A 2 8.10 4.33 -5.53
CA PRO A 2 8.15 3.15 -6.40
C PRO A 2 7.98 1.87 -5.56
N HIS A 3 7.41 0.80 -6.11
CA HIS A 3 7.26 -0.49 -5.41
C HIS A 3 8.58 -1.04 -4.83
N GLY A 4 9.72 -0.66 -5.39
CA GLY A 4 11.04 -1.17 -4.99
C GLY A 4 11.42 -0.98 -3.52
N VAL A 5 10.83 -0.03 -2.78
CA VAL A 5 11.08 0.13 -1.33
C VAL A 5 10.55 -1.07 -0.52
N LEU A 6 9.61 -1.83 -1.10
CA LEU A 6 9.09 -3.07 -0.52
C LEU A 6 9.95 -4.30 -0.87
N ASP A 7 10.89 -4.24 -1.82
CA ASP A 7 11.55 -5.44 -2.36
C ASP A 7 13.08 -5.40 -2.50
N ARG A 8 13.75 -4.26 -2.27
CA ARG A 8 15.21 -4.18 -2.39
C ARG A 8 15.92 -4.66 -1.11
N GLY A 9 16.82 -5.63 -1.27
CA GLY A 9 17.62 -6.22 -0.20
C GLY A 9 18.74 -5.32 0.34
N GLU A 10 19.28 -5.70 1.51
CA GLU A 10 20.30 -5.04 2.34
C GLU A 10 19.82 -3.86 3.20
N SER A 11 20.19 -2.62 2.85
CA SER A 11 20.01 -1.45 3.73
C SER A 11 18.56 -0.96 3.80
N GLU A 12 17.81 -1.02 2.69
CA GLU A 12 16.38 -0.69 2.68
C GLU A 12 15.53 -1.73 3.43
N GLY A 13 15.93 -3.01 3.39
CA GLY A 13 15.29 -4.08 4.16
C GLY A 13 15.39 -3.84 5.68
N LEU A 14 16.56 -3.41 6.17
CA LEU A 14 16.75 -3.07 7.58
C LEU A 14 15.90 -1.87 8.01
N ILE A 15 15.80 -0.85 7.15
CA ILE A 15 14.95 0.32 7.39
C ILE A 15 13.48 -0.10 7.44
N ARG A 16 13.02 -0.91 6.48
CA ARG A 16 11.65 -1.43 6.43
C ARG A 16 11.33 -2.25 7.68
N GLN A 17 12.20 -3.18 8.04
CA GLN A 17 12.08 -3.96 9.27
C GLN A 17 11.91 -3.05 10.48
N ARG A 18 12.79 -2.04 10.66
CA ARG A 18 12.68 -1.12 11.79
C ARG A 18 11.39 -0.30 11.78
N ILE A 19 10.94 0.17 10.62
CA ILE A 19 9.69 0.93 10.52
C ILE A 19 8.48 0.05 10.90
N ILE A 20 8.47 -1.21 10.46
CA ILE A 20 7.42 -2.18 10.78
C ILE A 20 7.46 -2.56 12.28
N GLU A 21 8.65 -2.82 12.84
CA GLU A 21 8.85 -3.15 14.26
C GLU A 21 8.46 -2.01 15.20
N ASN A 22 8.73 -0.76 14.80
CA ASN A 22 8.27 0.43 15.52
C ASN A 22 6.78 0.71 15.34
N ASN A 23 6.05 -0.16 14.64
CA ASN A 23 4.61 -0.09 14.47
C ASN A 23 4.14 1.22 13.83
N LEU A 24 4.91 1.74 12.86
CA LEU A 24 4.67 3.06 12.26
C LEU A 24 3.78 3.00 11.01
N ILE A 25 3.82 1.90 10.25
CA ILE A 25 3.01 1.75 9.04
C ILE A 25 1.61 1.28 9.43
N ASP A 26 0.59 2.07 9.14
CA ASP A 26 -0.81 1.71 9.39
C ASP A 26 -1.46 1.04 8.18
N THR A 27 -1.23 1.61 6.99
CA THR A 27 -1.85 1.17 5.74
C THR A 27 -0.89 1.36 4.56
N ILE A 28 -0.87 0.40 3.64
CA ILE A 28 -0.20 0.48 2.33
C ILE A 28 -1.26 0.39 1.24
N ILE A 29 -1.25 1.34 0.31
CA ILE A 29 -2.17 1.40 -0.83
C ILE A 29 -1.36 1.30 -2.12
N GLY A 30 -1.52 0.21 -2.86
CA GLY A 30 -0.99 0.07 -4.22
C GLY A 30 -1.86 0.85 -5.19
N LEU A 31 -1.26 1.76 -5.95
CA LEU A 31 -1.96 2.59 -6.93
C LEU A 31 -1.75 2.06 -8.36
N PRO A 32 -2.64 2.42 -9.29
CA PRO A 32 -2.52 2.07 -10.70
C PRO A 32 -1.17 2.47 -11.33
N PRO A 33 -0.71 1.72 -12.35
CA PRO A 33 0.42 2.12 -13.17
C PRO A 33 0.07 3.37 -14.01
N ASN A 34 1.08 4.00 -14.62
CA ASN A 34 0.89 5.14 -15.54
C ASN A 34 0.08 6.34 -14.98
N LEU A 35 0.04 6.55 -13.66
CA LEU A 35 -0.65 7.71 -13.07
C LEU A 35 0.15 9.02 -13.18
N PHE A 36 1.48 8.93 -13.12
CA PHE A 36 2.35 10.11 -13.05
C PHE A 36 3.01 10.40 -14.39
N TYR A 37 3.33 11.67 -14.65
CA TYR A 37 4.11 12.05 -15.82
C TYR A 37 5.55 11.57 -15.67
N GLY A 38 6.14 11.04 -16.74
CA GLY A 38 7.56 10.66 -16.78
C GLY A 38 7.90 9.25 -16.27
N THR A 39 6.92 8.48 -15.77
CA THR A 39 7.13 7.06 -15.43
C THR A 39 5.84 6.24 -15.54
N SER A 40 5.97 5.00 -16.02
CA SER A 40 4.87 4.04 -16.10
C SER A 40 4.75 3.14 -14.86
N ILE A 41 5.71 3.23 -13.95
CA ILE A 41 5.86 2.31 -12.82
C ILE A 41 4.69 2.51 -11.84
N PRO A 42 4.01 1.44 -11.40
CA PRO A 42 3.02 1.53 -10.34
C PRO A 42 3.65 2.04 -9.04
N THR A 43 2.87 2.80 -8.29
CA THR A 43 3.35 3.46 -7.07
C THR A 43 2.50 3.05 -5.89
N CYS A 44 3.04 3.21 -4.69
CA CYS A 44 2.27 3.01 -3.47
C CYS A 44 2.23 4.26 -2.59
N LEU A 45 1.15 4.37 -1.81
CA LEU A 45 1.02 5.27 -0.68
C LEU A 45 1.24 4.48 0.61
N ILE A 46 2.08 5.01 1.48
CA ILE A 46 2.33 4.46 2.81
C ILE A 46 1.78 5.46 3.82
N ILE A 47 0.78 5.04 4.58
CA ILE A 47 0.18 5.84 5.64
C ILE A 47 0.90 5.50 6.95
N LEU A 48 1.58 6.50 7.51
CA LEU A 48 2.27 6.37 8.78
C LEU A 48 1.41 6.93 9.92
N LYS A 49 1.38 6.22 11.04
CA LYS A 49 0.62 6.61 12.23
C LYS A 49 1.38 6.25 13.49
N ASN A 50 1.66 7.27 14.31
CA ASN A 50 2.25 7.06 15.64
C ASN A 50 1.20 6.57 16.65
N ASN A 51 1.66 5.80 17.64
CA ASN A 51 0.84 5.32 18.77
C ASN A 51 -0.42 4.55 18.35
N LYS A 52 -0.37 3.79 17.25
CA LYS A 52 -1.49 2.93 16.87
C LYS A 52 -1.61 1.74 17.84
N LYS A 53 -2.85 1.42 18.25
CA LYS A 53 -3.15 0.34 19.21
C LYS A 53 -3.03 -1.04 18.57
N ASN A 54 -3.32 -1.12 17.29
CA ASN A 54 -3.30 -2.30 16.46
C ASN A 54 -1.92 -2.48 15.81
N LYS A 55 -1.44 -3.73 15.69
CA LYS A 55 -0.13 -4.05 15.11
C LYS A 55 -0.19 -4.55 13.67
N ASP A 56 -1.40 -4.72 13.14
CA ASP A 56 -1.63 -5.08 11.75
C ASP A 56 -1.25 -3.94 10.81
N ILE A 57 -0.91 -4.32 9.58
CA ILE A 57 -0.81 -3.40 8.45
C ILE A 57 -1.98 -3.70 7.52
N PHE A 58 -2.72 -2.66 7.15
CA PHE A 58 -3.81 -2.81 6.18
C PHE A 58 -3.29 -2.61 4.77
N PHE A 59 -3.54 -3.59 3.90
CA PHE A 59 -3.16 -3.51 2.50
C PHE A 59 -4.40 -3.25 1.66
N ILE A 60 -4.29 -2.33 0.71
CA ILE A 60 -5.30 -2.06 -0.31
C ILE A 60 -4.60 -2.12 -1.66
N ASP A 61 -5.03 -3.03 -2.52
CA ASP A 61 -4.60 -3.10 -3.91
C ASP A 61 -5.62 -2.37 -4.78
N ALA A 62 -5.29 -1.14 -5.15
CA ALA A 62 -6.09 -0.33 -6.06
C ALA A 62 -5.48 -0.28 -7.47
N SER A 63 -4.58 -1.20 -7.82
CA SER A 63 -3.88 -1.20 -9.12
C SER A 63 -4.80 -1.23 -10.34
N GLU A 64 -5.99 -1.82 -10.19
CA GLU A 64 -7.03 -1.92 -11.21
C GLU A 64 -8.09 -0.78 -11.14
N GLU A 65 -7.97 0.16 -10.19
CA GLU A 65 -8.94 1.24 -9.97
C GLU A 65 -8.56 2.50 -10.77
N TYR A 66 -8.83 2.49 -12.08
CA TYR A 66 -8.58 3.63 -12.94
C TYR A 66 -9.39 3.62 -14.23
N ASP A 67 -9.53 4.79 -14.84
CA ASP A 67 -9.89 4.93 -16.24
C ASP A 67 -8.65 4.98 -17.12
N LYS A 68 -8.66 4.18 -18.20
CA LYS A 68 -7.51 4.03 -19.10
C LYS A 68 -7.47 5.20 -20.08
N GLY A 69 -6.60 6.17 -19.82
CA GLY A 69 -6.33 7.25 -20.76
C GLY A 69 -5.31 6.88 -21.83
N LYS A 70 -5.16 7.75 -22.84
CA LYS A 70 -4.22 7.53 -23.96
C LYS A 70 -2.74 7.57 -23.57
N ARG A 71 -2.38 8.43 -22.62
CA ARG A 71 -0.99 8.63 -22.18
C ARG A 71 -0.80 8.35 -20.68
N GLN A 72 -1.88 8.43 -19.92
CA GLN A 72 -1.89 8.24 -18.48
C GLN A 72 -3.21 7.62 -18.05
N ASN A 73 -3.15 6.83 -17.00
CA ASN A 73 -4.34 6.38 -16.30
C ASN A 73 -4.86 7.51 -15.41
N LYS A 74 -6.17 7.53 -15.17
CA LYS A 74 -6.82 8.53 -14.32
C LYS A 74 -7.60 7.83 -13.22
N LEU A 75 -7.33 8.19 -11.98
CA LEU A 75 -8.20 7.89 -10.86
C LEU A 75 -9.48 8.73 -10.97
N ARG A 76 -10.63 8.08 -11.11
CA ARG A 76 -11.94 8.73 -11.06
C ARG A 76 -12.35 8.97 -9.62
N GLU A 77 -13.34 9.83 -9.41
CA GLU A 77 -13.93 10.06 -8.09
C GLU A 77 -14.50 8.77 -7.46
N GLU A 78 -15.07 7.88 -8.28
CA GLU A 78 -15.57 6.57 -7.82
C GLU A 78 -14.45 5.65 -7.32
N ASP A 79 -13.30 5.63 -8.00
CA ASP A 79 -12.12 4.86 -7.63
C ASP A 79 -11.57 5.36 -6.27
N ILE A 80 -11.44 6.69 -6.14
CA ILE A 80 -10.99 7.34 -4.90
C ILE A 80 -11.96 7.05 -3.75
N SER A 81 -13.27 7.16 -3.99
CA SER A 81 -14.31 6.90 -3.00
C SER A 81 -14.28 5.45 -2.52
N LYS A 82 -14.03 4.49 -3.41
CA LYS A 82 -13.88 3.07 -3.07
C LYS A 82 -12.66 2.82 -2.18
N ILE A 83 -11.50 3.37 -2.56
CA ILE A 83 -10.26 3.29 -1.76
C ILE A 83 -10.48 3.89 -0.37
N LEU A 84 -11.07 5.08 -0.31
CA LEU A 84 -11.34 5.77 0.95
C LEU A 84 -12.34 4.99 1.82
N THR A 85 -13.35 4.39 1.21
CA THR A 85 -14.33 3.56 1.91
C THR A 85 -13.68 2.30 2.49
N ALA A 86 -12.82 1.63 1.72
CA ALA A 86 -12.08 0.47 2.21
C ALA A 86 -11.12 0.83 3.34
N TYR A 87 -10.37 1.92 3.20
CA TYR A 87 -9.49 2.46 4.24
C TYR A 87 -10.24 2.75 5.54
N ARG A 88 -11.41 3.41 5.46
CA ARG A 88 -12.21 3.75 6.65
C ARG A 88 -12.85 2.53 7.31
N LYS A 89 -13.32 1.57 6.51
CA LYS A 89 -14.00 0.37 7.03
C LYS A 89 -13.04 -0.67 7.59
N ARG A 90 -11.82 -0.78 7.05
CA ARG A 90 -10.82 -1.82 7.39
C ARG A 90 -11.41 -3.22 7.43
N LYS A 91 -12.30 -3.52 6.47
CA LYS A 91 -12.88 -4.85 6.31
C LYS A 91 -12.21 -5.53 5.15
N ASP A 92 -11.88 -6.79 5.32
CA ASP A 92 -11.27 -7.60 4.28
C ASP A 92 -12.24 -7.75 3.09
N ILE A 93 -11.69 -7.54 1.89
CA ILE A 93 -12.38 -7.73 0.62
C ILE A 93 -11.46 -8.58 -0.24
N LEU A 94 -11.96 -9.75 -0.65
CA LEU A 94 -11.22 -10.72 -1.43
C LEU A 94 -10.59 -10.07 -2.67
N LYS A 95 -9.28 -10.26 -2.84
CA LYS A 95 -8.45 -9.69 -3.93
C LYS A 95 -8.40 -8.15 -3.98
N TYR A 96 -8.78 -7.45 -2.91
CA TYR A 96 -8.77 -5.98 -2.90
C TYR A 96 -8.11 -5.41 -1.65
N CYS A 97 -8.54 -5.82 -0.45
CA CYS A 97 -7.91 -5.34 0.77
C CYS A 97 -7.95 -6.37 1.89
N ARG A 98 -6.94 -6.32 2.76
CA ARG A 98 -6.88 -7.17 3.95
C ARG A 98 -6.02 -6.57 5.05
N ALA A 99 -6.37 -6.86 6.30
CA ALA A 99 -5.47 -6.67 7.43
C ALA A 99 -4.49 -7.85 7.50
N VAL A 100 -3.19 -7.55 7.59
CA VAL A 100 -2.13 -8.56 7.73
C VAL A 100 -1.50 -8.37 9.10
N SER A 101 -1.41 -9.45 9.88
CA SER A 101 -0.86 -9.39 11.23
C SER A 101 0.67 -9.19 11.19
N PHE A 102 1.22 -8.66 12.28
CA PHE A 102 2.66 -8.49 12.41
C PHE A 102 3.40 -9.84 12.31
N GLU A 103 2.83 -10.91 12.84
CA GLU A 103 3.39 -12.26 12.78
C GLU A 103 3.46 -12.78 11.35
N GLU A 104 2.41 -12.56 10.55
CA GLU A 104 2.38 -12.92 9.12
C GLU A 104 3.45 -12.15 8.33
N ILE A 105 3.60 -10.85 8.59
CA ILE A 105 4.64 -10.02 7.97
C ILE A 105 6.04 -10.51 8.35
N LYS A 106 6.25 -10.83 9.63
CA LYS A 106 7.53 -11.35 10.11
C LYS A 106 7.86 -12.71 9.51
N ALA A 107 6.87 -13.59 9.35
CA ALA A 107 7.04 -14.89 8.70
C ALA A 107 7.42 -14.76 7.21
N ASN A 108 7.00 -13.68 6.56
CA ASN A 108 7.38 -13.33 5.19
C ASN A 108 8.65 -12.47 5.10
N ASN A 109 9.52 -12.49 6.12
CA ASN A 109 10.76 -11.69 6.16
C ASN A 109 10.54 -10.18 5.99
N TYR A 110 9.47 -9.66 6.59
CA TYR A 110 9.06 -8.25 6.48
C TYR A 110 8.73 -7.82 5.05
N ASN A 111 8.29 -8.77 4.20
CA ASN A 111 7.77 -8.51 2.86
C ASN A 111 6.25 -8.74 2.80
#